data_AF-A0A373DMD3-F1
#
_entry.id   AF-A0A373DMD3-F1
#
_cell.length_a   1.000
_cell.length_b   1.000
_cell.length_c   1.000
_cell.angle_alpha   90.00
_cell.angle_beta   90.00
_cell.angle_gamma   90.00
#
_symmetry.space_group_name_H-M   'P 1'
#
loop_
_entity.id
_entity.type
_entity.pdbx_description
1 polymer ?
#
loop_
_entity_poly.entity_id
_entity_poly.type
_entity_poly.pdbx_seq_one_letter_code
_entity_poly.pdbx_strand_id
1 'polypeptide(L)' 'MPVTEVCLAVGCTSLGSFSTQFRRFVGESPSAYQDRVRDEQLARLPGCVVKIFSRPVV' A
#
# COMPACT_ATOMS: atom_id res chain seq x y z
N MET A 1 -6.24 1.01 1.15
CA MET A 1 -6.35 2.48 1.20
C MET A 1 -5.33 3.06 0.25
N PRO A 2 -5.73 3.90 -0.72
CA PRO A 2 -4.80 4.51 -1.67
C PRO A 2 -3.77 5.40 -0.95
N VAL A 3 -2.55 5.44 -1.47
CA VAL A 3 -1.44 6.22 -0.91
C VAL A 3 -1.73 7.73 -0.87
N THR A 4 -2.60 8.22 -1.75
CA THR A 4 -3.09 9.60 -1.76
C THR A 4 -3.92 9.92 -0.53
N GLU A 5 -4.86 9.05 -0.14
CA GLU A 5 -5.65 9.23 1.09
C GLU A 5 -4.77 9.17 2.33
N VAL A 6 -3.81 8.23 2.38
CA VAL A 6 -2.82 8.16 3.47
C VAL A 6 -2.08 9.49 3.58
N CYS A 7 -1.53 9.99 2.46
CA CYS A 7 -0.79 11.25 2.40
C CYS A 7 -1.60 12.43 2.97
N LEU A 8 -2.88 12.53 2.63
CA LEU A 8 -3.76 13.58 3.16
C LEU A 8 -4.04 13.37 4.66
N ALA A 9 -4.28 12.13 5.09
CA ALA A 9 -4.57 11.80 6.49
C ALA A 9 -3.40 12.07 7.45
N VAL A 10 -2.15 11.88 7.01
CA VAL A 10 -0.95 12.25 7.80
C VAL A 10 -0.60 13.75 7.73
N GLY A 11 -1.37 14.56 7.00
CA GLY A 11 -1.14 16.01 6.90
C GLY A 11 0.01 16.41 5.99
N CYS A 12 0.41 15.54 5.04
CA CYS A 12 1.39 15.93 4.03
C CYS A 12 0.74 16.88 3.01
N THR A 13 1.49 17.91 2.61
CA THR A 13 1.02 18.95 1.67
C THR A 13 1.11 18.50 0.20
N SER A 14 1.82 17.41 -0.09
CA SER A 14 1.89 16.81 -1.42
C SER A 14 2.28 15.33 -1.37
N LEU A 15 1.87 14.58 -2.40
CA LEU A 15 2.25 13.17 -2.57
C LEU A 15 3.77 12.99 -2.75
N GLY A 16 4.42 13.95 -3.41
CA GLY A 16 5.87 13.94 -3.63
C GLY A 16 6.65 14.04 -2.32
N SER A 17 6.30 15.01 -1.46
CA SER A 17 6.93 15.18 -0.15
C SER A 17 6.75 13.94 0.74
N PHE A 18 5.52 13.40 0.76
CA PHE A 18 5.24 12.16 1.48
C PHE A 18 6.08 10.99 0.96
N SER A 19 6.10 10.77 -0.36
CA SER A 19 6.81 9.64 -0.97
C SER A 19 8.32 9.70 -0.72
N THR A 20 8.92 10.90 -0.82
CA THR A 20 10.35 11.10 -0.53
C THR A 20 10.68 10.85 0.94
N GLN A 21 9.91 11.40 1.88
CA GLN A 21 10.17 11.18 3.30
C GLN A 21 9.93 9.72 3.69
N PHE A 22 8.84 9.12 3.22
CA PHE A 22 8.52 7.73 3.46
C PHE A 22 9.66 6.83 2.99
N ARG A 23 10.15 7.02 1.76
CA ARG A 23 11.27 6.24 1.23
C ARG A 23 12.56 6.45 2.02
N ARG A 24 12.80 7.65 2.57
CA ARG A 24 13.96 7.92 3.42
C ARG A 24 13.92 7.13 4.73
N PHE A 25 12.75 6.94 5.33
CA PHE A 25 12.60 6.24 6.61
C PHE A 25 12.39 4.73 6.46
N VAL A 26 11.64 4.30 5.44
CA VAL A 26 11.23 2.91 5.25
C VAL A 26 12.11 2.19 4.22
N GLY A 27 12.81 2.92 3.34
CA GLY A 27 13.70 2.36 2.31
C GLY A 27 13.02 1.99 0.99
N GLU A 28 11.68 1.94 0.95
CA GLU A 28 10.90 1.62 -0.25
C GLU A 28 9.80 2.68 -0.53
N SER A 29 9.17 2.63 -1.71
CA SER A 29 8.06 3.55 -2.02
C SER A 29 6.80 3.15 -1.24
N PRO A 30 5.89 4.11 -0.94
CA PRO A 30 4.64 3.80 -0.24
C PRO A 30 3.80 2.71 -0.92
N SER A 31 3.74 2.71 -2.26
CA SER A 31 2.99 1.70 -3.02
C SER A 31 3.64 0.31 -2.91
N ALA A 32 4.96 0.21 -3.04
CA ALA A 32 5.67 -1.07 -2.90
C ALA A 32 5.53 -1.64 -1.48
N TYR A 33 5.57 -0.79 -0.46
CA TYR A 33 5.29 -1.18 0.93
C TYR A 33 3.88 -1.75 1.06
N GLN A 34 2.87 -1.08 0.48
CA GLN A 34 1.49 -1.56 0.51
C GLN A 34 1.33 -2.90 -0.21
N ASP A 35 1.96 -3.08 -1.38
CA ASP A 35 1.93 -4.33 -2.13
C ASP A 35 2.52 -5.48 -1.30
N ARG A 36 3.73 -5.28 -0.75
CA ARG A 36 4.41 -6.29 0.07
C ARG A 36 3.59 -6.69 1.29
N VAL A 37 3.08 -5.72 2.04
CA VAL A 37 2.25 -5.99 3.22
C VAL A 37 0.95 -6.70 2.83
N ARG A 38 0.34 -6.33 1.70
CA ARG A 38 -0.86 -7.00 1.18
C ARG A 38 -0.56 -8.45 0.81
N ASP A 39 0.53 -8.73 0.11
CA ASP A 39 0.91 -10.08 -0.27
C ASP A 39 1.20 -10.95 0.96
N GLU A 40 1.91 -10.41 1.96
CA GLU A 40 2.15 -11.07 3.25
C GLU A 40 0.83 -11.40 3.99
N GLN A 41 -0.17 -10.52 3.90
CA GLN A 41 -1.49 -10.77 4.49
C GLN A 41 -2.29 -11.82 3.69
N LEU A 42 -2.27 -11.75 2.37
CA LEU A 42 -2.95 -12.71 1.50
C LEU A 42 -2.35 -14.11 1.62
N ALA A 43 -1.04 -14.22 1.84
CA ALA A 43 -0.36 -15.50 2.08
C ALA A 43 -0.87 -16.25 3.32
N ARG A 44 -1.49 -15.56 4.28
CA ARG A 44 -2.09 -16.16 5.48
C ARG A 44 -3.52 -16.67 5.25
N LEU A 45 -4.13 -16.33 4.12
CA LEU A 45 -5.49 -16.73 3.77
C LEU A 45 -5.47 -17.98 2.88
N PRO A 46 -6.48 -18.86 2.96
CA PRO A 46 -6.65 -19.93 2.00
C PRO A 46 -6.73 -19.39 0.57
N GLY A 47 -6.05 -20.04 -0.38
CA GLY A 47 -5.97 -19.56 -1.77
C GLY A 47 -7.32 -19.37 -2.47
N CYS A 48 -8.36 -20.13 -2.07
CA CYS A 48 -9.72 -19.94 -2.57
C CYS A 48 -10.30 -18.57 -2.17
N VAL A 49 -10.03 -18.09 -0.96
CA VAL A 49 -10.48 -16.79 -0.45
C VAL A 49 -9.77 -15.67 -1.21
N VAL A 50 -8.45 -15.75 -1.34
CA VAL A 50 -7.67 -14.77 -2.12
C VAL A 50 -8.24 -14.64 -3.53
N LYS A 51 -8.44 -15.76 -4.22
CA LYS A 51 -8.94 -15.78 -5.61
C LYS A 51 -10.35 -15.19 -5.77
N ILE A 52 -11.23 -15.36 -4.78
CA ILE A 52 -12.61 -14.82 -4.82
C ILE A 52 -12.58 -13.30 -4.62
N PHE A 53 -11.77 -12.80 -3.69
CA PHE A 53 -11.85 -11.41 -3.22
C PHE A 53 -10.80 -10.46 -3.81
N SER A 54 -9.75 -10.96 -4.48
CA SER A 54 -8.68 -10.13 -5.05
C SER A 54 -8.80 -9.90 -6.56
N ARG A 55 -9.96 -10.16 -7.17
CA ARG A 55 -10.16 -9.93 -8.61
C ARG A 55 -9.98 -8.43 -8.92
N PRO A 56 -9.19 -8.05 -9.93
CA PRO A 56 -9.06 -6.66 -10.34
C PRO A 56 -10.43 -6.09 -10.71
N VAL A 57 -10.77 -4.94 -10.13
CA VAL A 57 -11.91 -4.15 -10.58
C VAL A 57 -11.41 -3.34 -11.76
N VAL A 58 -11.94 -3.62 -12.95
CA VAL A 58 -11.58 -2.93 -14.20
C VAL A 58 -12.26 -1.56 -14.25
#